data_AF-A0A9X6ZRI0-F1
#
_entry.id   AF-A0A9X6ZRI0-F1
#
_cell.length_a   1.000
_cell.length_b   1.000
_cell.length_c   1.000
_cell.angle_alpha   90.00
_cell.angle_beta   90.00
_cell.angle_gamma   90.00
#
_symmetry.space_group_name_H-M   'P 1'
#
loop_
_entity.id
_entity.type
_entity.pdbx_description
1 polymer ?
#
loop_
_entity_poly.entity_id
_entity_poly.type
_entity_poly.pdbx_seq_one_letter_code
_entity_poly.pdbx_strand_id
1 'polypeptide(L)'
;MIQEQTKIPRPILTQDAKERIENKLLISYLGEEEVLLTYYKDGYLYKNYITVADINPLNKTITCTDVVFHNQRMFKFGDVVEVE
;
A
#
# COMPACT_ATOMS: atom_id res chain seq x y z
N MET A 1 -13.20 -10.37 -26.78
CA MET A 1 -14.00 -9.71 -25.72
C MET A 1 -13.02 -9.17 -24.69
N ILE A 2 -12.66 -7.90 -24.79
CA ILE A 2 -11.82 -7.25 -23.78
C ILE A 2 -12.83 -6.78 -22.74
N GLN A 3 -12.85 -7.38 -21.55
CA GLN A 3 -13.55 -6.76 -20.43
C GLN A 3 -12.85 -5.44 -20.19
N GLU A 4 -13.46 -4.33 -20.61
CA GLU A 4 -13.07 -3.00 -20.15
C GLU A 4 -13.11 -3.07 -18.63
N GLN A 5 -11.93 -3.17 -18.01
CA GLN A 5 -11.77 -2.92 -16.60
C GLN A 5 -12.16 -1.45 -16.43
N THR A 6 -13.42 -1.22 -16.05
CA THR A 6 -13.97 0.11 -15.80
C THR A 6 -13.08 0.79 -14.78
N LYS A 7 -12.60 1.99 -15.12
CA LYS A 7 -11.81 2.80 -14.18
C LYS A 7 -12.65 2.98 -12.92
N ILE A 8 -12.12 2.54 -11.79
CA ILE A 8 -12.80 2.65 -10.52
C ILE A 8 -12.55 4.08 -10.01
N PRO A 9 -13.57 4.79 -9.48
CA PRO A 9 -13.32 6.06 -8.79
C PRO A 9 -12.40 5.82 -7.59
N ARG A 10 -11.51 6.78 -7.29
CA ARG A 10 -10.60 6.68 -6.15
C ARG A 10 -11.40 6.34 -4.88
N PRO A 11 -11.09 5.22 -4.19
CA PRO A 11 -11.82 4.87 -2.98
C PRO A 11 -11.61 5.95 -1.91
N ILE A 12 -12.71 6.36 -1.28
CA ILE A 12 -12.69 7.33 -0.19
C ILE A 12 -12.41 6.55 1.10
N LEU A 13 -11.23 6.75 1.66
CA LEU A 13 -10.85 6.14 2.94
C LEU A 13 -11.33 7.00 4.10
N THR A 14 -12.10 6.38 5.00
CA THR A 14 -12.43 6.95 6.31
C THR A 14 -11.17 7.08 7.16
N GLN A 15 -11.25 7.92 8.20
CA GLN A 15 -10.13 8.09 9.13
C GLN A 15 -9.77 6.76 9.84
N ASP A 16 -10.78 6.01 10.26
CA ASP A 16 -10.62 4.66 10.83
C ASP A 16 -9.86 3.71 9.90
N ALA A 17 -10.22 3.68 8.61
CA ALA A 17 -9.53 2.85 7.63
C ALA A 17 -8.05 3.23 7.49
N LYS A 18 -7.73 4.53 7.51
CA LYS A 18 -6.34 5.02 7.46
C LYS A 18 -5.55 4.59 8.70
N GLU A 19 -6.14 4.72 9.89
CA GLU A 19 -5.50 4.30 11.14
C GLU A 19 -5.24 2.79 11.16
N ARG A 20 -6.17 1.99 10.65
CA ARG A 20 -5.98 0.53 10.52
C ARG A 20 -4.85 0.18 9.55
N ILE A 21 -4.75 0.89 8.43
CA ILE A 21 -3.66 0.73 7.46
C ILE A 21 -2.32 1.09 8.10
N GLU A 22 -2.23 2.25 8.77
CA GLU A 22 -1.03 2.69 9.48
C GLU A 22 -0.58 1.68 10.53
N ASN A 23 -1.51 1.18 11.34
CA ASN A 23 -1.22 0.18 12.37
C ASN A 23 -0.70 -1.13 11.76
N LYS A 24 -1.34 -1.63 10.71
CA LYS A 24 -0.88 -2.86 10.01
C LYS A 24 0.50 -2.70 9.39
N LEU A 25 0.79 -1.56 8.77
CA LEU A 25 2.12 -1.28 8.21
C LEU A 25 3.18 -1.22 9.30
N LEU A 26 2.85 -0.65 10.47
CA LEU A 26 3.75 -0.63 11.61
C LEU A 26 4.04 -2.04 12.14
N ILE A 27 3.02 -2.90 12.23
CA ILE A 27 3.18 -4.30 12.63
C ILE A 27 4.09 -5.03 11.62
N SER A 28 3.82 -4.90 10.31
CA SER A 28 4.65 -5.48 9.25
C SER A 28 6.09 -4.99 9.31
N TYR A 29 6.30 -3.69 9.55
CA TYR A 29 7.63 -3.11 9.70
C TYR A 29 8.39 -3.67 10.92
N LEU A 30 7.72 -3.84 12.06
CA LEU A 30 8.31 -4.38 13.28
C LEU A 30 8.55 -5.89 13.22
N GLY A 31 7.68 -6.62 12.52
CA GLY A 31 7.76 -8.07 12.34
C GLY A 31 8.60 -8.52 11.15
N GLU A 32 9.03 -7.58 10.29
CA GLU A 32 9.64 -7.86 8.99
C GLU A 32 8.78 -8.81 8.12
N GLU A 33 7.46 -8.72 8.28
CA GLU A 33 6.50 -9.61 7.62
C GLU A 33 6.07 -9.05 6.26
N GLU A 34 5.96 -9.94 5.27
CA GLU A 34 5.44 -9.59 3.95
C GLU A 34 3.92 -9.42 4.01
N VAL A 35 3.43 -8.26 3.58
CA VAL A 35 2.01 -7.90 3.58
C VAL A 35 1.50 -7.62 2.18
N LEU A 36 0.21 -7.87 1.97
CA LEU A 36 -0.43 -7.56 0.69
C LEU A 36 -0.91 -6.10 0.69
N LEU A 37 -0.16 -5.24 0.01
CA LEU A 37 -0.52 -3.84 -0.17
C LEU A 37 -1.46 -3.67 -1.36
N THR A 38 -2.66 -3.16 -1.09
CA THR A 38 -3.59 -2.70 -2.11
C THR A 38 -3.47 -1.19 -2.28
N TYR A 39 -3.16 -0.71 -3.48
CA TYR A 39 -3.06 0.71 -3.78
C TYR A 39 -3.78 1.09 -5.07
N TYR A 40 -4.30 2.31 -5.09
CA TYR A 40 -4.99 2.90 -6.22
C TYR A 40 -4.01 3.70 -7.08
N LYS A 41 -3.97 3.41 -8.38
CA LYS A 41 -3.17 4.14 -9.35
C LYS A 41 -3.88 4.20 -10.70
N ASP A 42 -3.97 5.40 -11.28
CA ASP A 42 -4.48 5.64 -12.65
C ASP A 42 -5.89 5.08 -12.97
N GLY A 43 -6.75 4.94 -11.97
CA GLY A 43 -8.10 4.37 -12.15
C GLY A 43 -8.19 2.87 -11.87
N TYR A 44 -7.10 2.25 -11.43
CA TYR A 44 -7.00 0.82 -11.16
C TYR A 44 -6.55 0.57 -9.73
N LEU A 45 -6.98 -0.57 -9.18
CA LEU A 45 -6.49 -1.10 -7.92
C LEU A 45 -5.46 -2.16 -8.22
N TYR A 46 -4.29 -2.00 -7.63
CA TYR A 46 -3.19 -2.95 -7.70
C TYR A 46 -2.98 -3.57 -6.34
N LYS A 47 -2.67 -4.86 -6.31
CA LYS A 47 -2.29 -5.59 -5.12
C LYS A 47 -0.90 -6.16 -5.31
N ASN A 48 0.02 -5.86 -4.39
CA ASN A 48 1.39 -6.37 -4.42
C ASN A 48 1.80 -6.82 -3.03
N TYR A 49 2.46 -7.97 -2.95
CA TYR A 49 3.16 -8.39 -1.75
C TYR A 49 4.43 -7.58 -1.60
N ILE A 50 4.63 -7.03 -0.40
CA ILE A 50 5.74 -6.15 -0.08
C ILE A 50 6.15 -6.32 1.38
N THR A 51 7.42 -6.05 1.68
CA THR A 51 7.88 -5.90 3.06
C THR A 51 8.14 -4.43 3.33
N VAL A 52 7.59 -3.90 4.42
CA VAL A 52 7.79 -2.50 4.81
C VAL A 52 9.21 -2.35 5.35
N ALA A 53 9.99 -1.48 4.72
CA ALA A 53 11.39 -1.25 5.08
C ALA A 53 11.62 0.09 5.78
N ASP A 54 10.76 1.07 5.54
CA ASP A 54 10.75 2.34 6.28
C ASP A 54 9.37 3.01 6.16
N ILE A 55 8.98 3.75 7.20
CA ILE A 55 7.73 4.51 7.24
C ILE A 55 8.05 5.95 7.58
N ASN A 56 7.75 6.87 6.66
CA ASN A 56 7.93 8.30 6.88
C ASN A 56 6.57 8.97 7.18
N PRO A 57 6.23 9.20 8.45
CA PRO A 57 4.97 9.83 8.83
C PRO A 57 4.88 11.30 8.43
N LEU A 58 6.02 12.01 8.31
CA LEU A 58 6.06 13.43 7.93
C LEU A 58 5.63 13.63 6.48
N ASN A 59 6.18 12.80 5.58
CA ASN A 59 5.86 12.85 4.15
C ASN A 59 4.67 11.99 3.77
N LYS A 60 4.13 11.22 4.72
CA LYS A 60 3.10 10.20 4.47
C LYS A 60 3.52 9.31 3.30
N THR A 61 4.74 8.81 3.37
CA THR A 61 5.30 7.84 2.40
C THR A 61 5.80 6.60 3.12
N ILE A 62 5.66 5.46 2.46
CA ILE A 62 6.09 4.16 2.93
C ILE A 62 7.13 3.68 1.91
N THR A 63 8.30 3.28 2.40
CA THR A 63 9.32 2.64 1.58
C THR A 63 9.23 1.15 1.82
N CYS A 64 9.02 0.41 0.75
CA CYS A 64 8.83 -1.02 0.78
C CYS A 64 9.94 -1.67 -0.03
N THR A 65 10.51 -2.74 0.48
CA THR A 65 11.53 -3.51 -0.23
C THR A 65 10.93 -4.84 -0.65
N ASP A 66 11.12 -5.17 -1.92
CA ASP A 66 10.85 -6.50 -2.43
C ASP A 66 12.02 -7.40 -2.01
N VAL A 67 11.78 -8.32 -1.05
CA VAL A 67 12.82 -9.15 -0.41
C VAL A 67 13.64 -9.93 -1.46
N VAL A 68 13.05 -10.24 -2.61
CA VAL A 68 13.67 -11.07 -3.65
C VAL A 68 14.57 -10.25 -4.60
N PHE A 69 14.30 -8.96 -4.81
CA PHE A 69 14.96 -8.17 -5.86
C PHE A 69 15.67 -6.91 -5.36
N HIS A 70 15.68 -6.64 -4.04
CA HIS A 70 16.19 -5.38 -3.46
C HIS A 70 15.62 -4.12 -4.12
N ASN A 71 14.46 -4.25 -4.78
CA ASN A 71 13.80 -3.13 -5.43
C ASN A 71 13.02 -2.37 -4.36
N GLN A 72 13.55 -1.21 -3.99
CA GLN A 72 12.87 -0.27 -3.11
C GLN A 72 11.78 0.45 -3.91
N ARG A 73 10.53 0.33 -3.46
CA ARG A 73 9.39 1.05 -3.99
C ARG A 73 8.83 1.96 -2.92
N MET A 74 8.57 3.20 -3.29
CA MET A 74 7.95 4.18 -2.40
C MET A 74 6.48 4.36 -2.77
N PHE A 75 5.61 4.24 -1.76
CA PHE A 75 4.18 4.45 -1.88
C PHE A 75 3.75 5.63 -1.02
N LYS A 76 2.77 6.41 -1.48
CA LYS A 76 2.12 7.44 -0.65
C LYS A 76 0.96 6.81 0.09
N PHE A 77 0.81 7.11 1.38
CA PHE A 77 -0.34 6.62 2.17
C PHE A 77 -1.68 6.99 1.55
N GLY A 78 -1.77 8.14 0.88
CA GLY A 78 -3.00 8.54 0.21
C GLY A 78 -3.42 7.59 -0.92
N ASP A 79 -2.47 6.89 -1.53
CA ASP A 79 -2.73 5.97 -2.64
C ASP A 79 -2.94 4.54 -2.14
N VAL A 80 -2.53 4.23 -0.90
CA VAL A 80 -2.80 2.94 -0.25
C VAL A 80 -4.27 2.87 0.15
N VAL A 81 -4.92 1.77 -0.20
CA VAL A 81 -6.34 1.52 0.04
C VAL A 81 -6.54 0.52 1.16
N GLU A 82 -5.71 -0.51 1.20
CA GLU A 82 -5.82 -1.59 2.17
C GLU A 82 -4.48 -2.31 2.32
N VAL A 83 -4.25 -2.88 3.49
CA VAL A 83 -3.09 -3.75 3.78
C VAL A 83 -3.64 -5.01 4.43
N GLU A 84 -3.37 -6.16 3.82
CA GLU A 84 -3.76 -7.48 4.34
C GLU A 84 -2.59 -8.19 5.00
#